data_AF-A0A5F2HUB4-F1
#
_entry.id   AF-A0A5F2HUB4-F1
#
_cell.length_a   1.000
_cell.length_b   1.000
_cell.length_c   1.000
_cell.angle_alpha   90.00
_cell.angle_beta   90.00
_cell.angle_gamma   90.00
#
_symmetry.space_group_name_H-M   'P 1'
#
loop_
_entity.id
_entity.type
_entity.pdbx_description
1 polymer ?
#
loop_
_entity_poly.entity_id
_entity_poly.type
_entity_poly.pdbx_seq_one_letter_code
_entity_poly.pdbx_strand_id
1 'polypeptide(L)' 'MTARWYIVHAYSNFEKKVAEDIENKAKQKGLSGEIEQIVVPPEKLVQI' A
#
# COMPACT_ATOMS: atom_id res chain seq x y z
N MET A 1 17.94 -3.98 11.24
CA MET A 1 16.54 -4.37 11.57
C MET A 1 15.97 -5.09 10.36
N THR A 2 15.15 -6.11 10.56
CA THR A 2 14.60 -6.93 9.48
C THR A 2 13.18 -6.47 9.16
N ALA A 3 12.92 -6.09 7.92
CA ALA A 3 11.57 -5.79 7.46
C ALA A 3 10.69 -7.06 7.50
N ARG A 4 9.41 -6.90 7.83
CA ARG A 4 8.43 -7.98 7.84
C ARG A 4 7.31 -7.65 6.87
N TRP A 5 6.82 -8.66 6.19
CA TRP A 5 5.64 -8.54 5.33
C TRP A 5 4.37 -8.54 6.16
N TYR A 6 3.50 -7.59 5.87
CA TYR A 6 2.17 -7.48 6.47
C TYR A 6 1.13 -7.42 5.36
N ILE A 7 -0.04 -7.99 5.64
CA ILE A 7 -1.20 -7.93 4.75
C ILE A 7 -2.13 -6.86 5.30
N VAL A 8 -2.55 -5.94 4.46
CA VAL A 8 -3.53 -4.90 4.80
C VAL A 8 -4.83 -5.22 4.06
N HIS A 9 -5.93 -5.26 4.81
CA HIS A 9 -7.25 -5.39 4.21
C HIS A 9 -7.71 -4.03 3.68
N ALA A 10 -7.97 -3.98 2.38
CA ALA A 10 -8.56 -2.84 1.69
C ALA A 10 -9.83 -3.28 0.95
N TYR A 11 -10.73 -2.34 0.69
CA TYR A 11 -11.90 -2.59 -0.15
C TYR A 11 -11.48 -2.66 -1.63
N SER A 12 -12.13 -3.53 -2.40
CA SER A 12 -11.97 -3.63 -3.87
C SER A 12 -12.18 -2.26 -4.54
N ASN A 13 -11.46 -1.98 -5.63
CA ASN A 13 -11.34 -0.66 -6.28
C ASN A 13 -10.61 0.44 -5.49
N PHE A 14 -10.33 0.27 -4.19
CA PHE A 14 -9.64 1.27 -3.38
C PHE A 14 -8.17 0.92 -3.08
N GLU A 15 -7.68 -0.25 -3.50
CA GLU A 15 -6.34 -0.74 -3.16
C GLU A 15 -5.21 0.25 -3.54
N LYS A 16 -5.29 0.83 -4.75
CA LYS A 16 -4.33 1.86 -5.19
C LYS A 16 -4.39 3.11 -4.31
N LYS A 17 -5.59 3.60 -4.02
CA LYS A 17 -5.80 4.78 -3.19
C LYS A 17 -5.32 4.54 -1.75
N VAL A 18 -5.53 3.34 -1.22
CA VAL A 18 -5.05 2.94 0.11
C VAL A 18 -3.53 2.90 0.14
N ALA A 19 -2.87 2.36 -0.89
CA ALA A 19 -1.41 2.38 -0.98
C ALA A 19 -0.85 3.81 -0.99
N GLU A 20 -1.44 4.71 -1.79
CA GLU A 20 -1.05 6.13 -1.80
C GLU A 20 -1.32 6.83 -0.46
N ASP A 21 -2.45 6.54 0.20
CA ASP A 21 -2.79 7.12 1.51
C ASP A 21 -1.82 6.64 2.61
N ILE A 22 -1.42 5.37 2.57
CA ILE A 22 -0.41 4.81 3.49
C ILE A 22 0.92 5.53 3.29
N GLU A 23 1.37 5.70 2.05
CA GLU A 23 2.63 6.39 1.75
C GLU A 23 2.59 7.85 2.22
N ASN A 24 1.51 8.57 1.92
CA ASN A 24 1.33 9.96 2.35
C ASN A 24 1.24 10.11 3.86
N LYS A 25 0.57 9.19 4.56
CA LYS A 25 0.53 9.18 6.03
C LYS A 25 1.88 8.86 6.63
N ALA A 26 2.64 7.94 6.03
CA ALA A 26 3.99 7.63 6.46
C ALA A 26 4.91 8.86 6.32
N LYS A 27 4.82 9.58 5.19
CA LYS A 27 5.52 10.87 4.98
C LYS A 27 5.15 11.92 6.02
N GLN A 28 3.86 12.13 6.26
CA GLN A 28 3.38 13.11 7.24
C GLN A 28 3.79 12.77 8.68
N LYS A 29 3.87 11.49 9.02
CA LYS A 29 4.28 11.02 10.36
C LYS A 29 5.79 10.86 10.51
N GLY A 30 6.58 11.07 9.45
CA GLY A 30 8.02 10.79 9.45
C GLY A 30 8.37 9.30 9.53
N LEU A 31 7.41 8.41 9.22
CA LEU A 31 7.55 6.95 9.25
C LEU A 31 7.94 6.35 7.88
N SER A 32 8.23 7.19 6.88
CA SER A 32 8.65 6.72 5.55
C SER A 32 9.88 5.81 5.60
N GLY A 33 10.74 5.94 6.61
CA GLY A 33 11.91 5.09 6.79
C GLY A 33 11.60 3.67 7.30
N GLU A 34 10.37 3.41 7.75
CA GLU A 34 9.95 2.08 8.22
C GLU A 34 9.21 1.27 7.14
N ILE A 35 8.77 1.92 6.06
CA ILE A 35 8.07 1.27 4.95
C ILE A 35 9.07 1.09 3.80
N GLU A 36 9.52 -0.15 3.58
CA GLU A 36 10.43 -0.47 2.46
C GLU A 36 9.71 -0.59 1.12
N GLN A 37 8.58 -1.30 1.08
CA GLN A 37 7.87 -1.59 -0.16
C GLN A 37 6.37 -1.75 0.08
N ILE A 38 5.57 -1.14 -0.79
CA ILE A 38 4.12 -1.38 -0.88
C ILE A 38 3.84 -2.06 -2.22
N VAL A 39 3.22 -3.24 -2.18
CA VAL A 39 2.82 -3.99 -3.38
C VAL A 39 1.30 -4.01 -3.44
N VAL A 40 0.75 -3.45 -4.52
CA VAL A 40 -0.67 -3.56 -4.83
C VAL A 40 -0.84 -4.64 -5.90
N PRO A 41 -1.59 -5.72 -5.65
CA PRO A 41 -1.89 -6.68 -6.69
C PRO A 41 -2.70 -5.98 -7.80
N PRO A 42 -2.28 -6.06 -9.07
CA PRO A 42 -3.08 -5.50 -10.15
C PRO A 42 -4.38 -6.31 -10.29
N GLU A 43 -5.53 -5.69 -10.06
CA GLU A 43 -6.81 -6.24 -10.50
C GLU A 43 -6.72 -6.53 -12.00
N LYS A 44 -6.98 -7.77 -12.41
CA LYS A 44 -7.19 -8.12 -13.82
C LYS A 44 -8.49 -7.46 -14.26
N LEU A 45 -8.43 -6.20 -14.67
CA LEU A 45 -9.51 -5.55 -15.38
C LEU A 45 -9.71 -6.34 -16.68
N VAL A 46 -10.70 -7.23 -16.69
CA VAL A 46 -11.22 -7.79 -17.93
C VAL A 46 -11.96 -6.63 -18.60
N GLN A 47 -11.31 -5.93 -19.53
CA GLN A 47 -12.01 -5.11 -20.51
C GLN A 47 -12.81 -6.08 -21.40
N ILE A 48 -14.13 -5.93 -21.40
CA ILE A 48 -15.05 -6.61 -22.31
C ILE A 48 -15.36 -5.64 -23.44
#